data_AF-A0A528FHE3-F1
#
_entry.id   AF-A0A528FHE3-F1
#
_cell.length_a   1.000
_cell.length_b   1.000
_cell.length_c   1.000
_cell.angle_alpha   90.00
_cell.angle_beta   90.00
_cell.angle_gamma   90.00
#
_symmetry.space_group_name_H-M   'P 1'
#
loop_
_entity.id
_entity.type
_entity.pdbx_description
1 polymer ?
#
loop_
_entity_poly.entity_id
_entity_poly.type
_entity_poly.pdbx_seq_one_letter_code
_entity_poly.pdbx_strand_id
1 'polypeptide(L)' 'GHTLRFEGLYPAQGPNYSEDRGRFALLGADGSTTAVITSSKRSYPVRQMTTTESGIETIGFSQLYLSLGDEATDG' A
#
# COMPACT_ATOMS: atom_id res chain seq x y z
N GLY A 1 8.88 8.47 17.50
CA GLY A 1 7.83 7.65 16.84
C GLY A 1 7.96 7.85 15.35
N HIS A 2 7.48 6.89 14.56
CA HIS A 2 7.39 7.02 13.11
C HIS A 2 5.93 7.28 12.74
N THR A 3 5.67 8.26 11.89
CA THR A 3 4.30 8.57 11.44
C THR A 3 4.13 8.04 10.03
N LEU A 4 3.12 7.22 9.81
CA LEU A 4 2.77 6.76 8.47
C LEU A 4 1.61 7.61 7.95
N ARG A 5 1.82 8.30 6.83
CA ARG A 5 0.77 9.07 6.15
C ARG A 5 0.31 8.31 4.91
N PHE A 6 -0.97 7.98 4.85
CA PHE A 6 -1.60 7.50 3.62
C PHE A 6 -1.71 8.66 2.63
N GLU A 7 -1.09 8.52 1.46
CA GLU A 7 -1.10 9.56 0.42
C GLU A 7 -2.21 9.35 -0.61
N GLY A 8 -2.80 8.15 -0.65
CA GLY A 8 -3.93 7.83 -1.51
C GLY A 8 -3.83 6.46 -2.18
N LEU A 9 -4.94 6.09 -2.80
CA LEU A 9 -5.06 4.93 -3.69
C LEU A 9 -4.92 5.38 -5.15
N TYR A 10 -4.11 4.66 -5.89
CA TYR A 10 -3.80 4.90 -7.28
C TYR A 10 -4.26 3.67 -8.07
N PRO A 11 -5.49 3.68 -8.62
CA PRO A 11 -5.99 2.60 -9.44
C PRO A 11 -5.24 2.55 -10.78
N ALA A 12 -4.96 1.34 -11.24
CA ALA A 12 -4.27 1.04 -12.48
C ALA A 12 -4.92 -0.17 -13.17
N GLN A 13 -4.95 -0.16 -14.49
CA GLN A 13 -5.48 -1.25 -15.29
C GLN A 13 -4.32 -2.03 -15.94
N GLY A 14 -4.23 -3.32 -15.64
CA GLY A 14 -3.36 -4.26 -16.32
C GLY A 14 -4.06 -4.97 -17.49
N PRO A 15 -3.32 -5.74 -18.30
CA PRO A 15 -3.89 -6.44 -19.46
C PRO A 15 -4.99 -7.46 -19.10
N ASN A 16 -4.94 -8.04 -17.90
CA ASN A 16 -5.86 -9.08 -17.42
C ASN A 16 -6.20 -8.96 -15.92
N TYR A 17 -5.86 -7.83 -15.30
CA TYR A 17 -6.18 -7.52 -13.90
C TYR A 17 -6.46 -6.04 -13.72
N SER A 18 -7.27 -5.68 -12.73
CA SER A 18 -7.26 -4.33 -12.15
C SER A 18 -6.33 -4.32 -10.93
N GLU A 19 -5.68 -3.20 -10.67
CA GLU A 19 -4.75 -3.04 -9.56
C GLU A 19 -5.02 -1.74 -8.81
N ASP A 20 -5.07 -1.82 -7.49
CA ASP A 20 -5.10 -0.65 -6.61
C ASP A 20 -3.77 -0.55 -5.90
N ARG A 21 -3.09 0.60 -6.01
CA ARG A 21 -1.81 0.86 -5.36
C ARG A 21 -2.00 1.88 -4.25
N GLY A 22 -1.80 1.49 -3.01
CA GLY A 22 -1.77 2.40 -1.87
C GLY A 22 -0.38 2.93 -1.67
N ARG A 23 -0.23 4.26 -1.66
CA ARG A 23 1.04 4.93 -1.40
C ARG A 23 1.03 5.51 0.01
N PHE A 24 2.14 5.31 0.72
CA PHE A 24 2.28 5.73 2.10
C PHE A 24 3.64 6.41 2.28
N ALA A 25 3.64 7.60 2.86
CA ALA A 25 4.85 8.29 3.25
C ALA A 25 5.18 7.98 4.71
N LEU A 26 6.38 7.48 4.94
CA LEU A 26 6.95 7.39 6.28
C LEU A 26 7.55 8.76 6.62
N LEU A 27 7.09 9.36 7.71
CA LEU A 27 7.56 10.65 8.18
C LEU A 27 8.48 10.49 9.39
N GLY A 28 9.61 11.18 9.33
CA GLY A 28 10.56 11.33 10.42
C GLY A 28 10.03 12.25 11.53
N ALA A 29 10.77 12.33 12.64
CA ALA A 29 10.39 13.17 13.77
C ALA A 29 10.33 14.67 13.44
N ASP A 30 11.04 15.09 12.40
CA ASP A 30 11.05 16.46 11.86
C ASP A 30 9.93 16.71 10.83
N GLY A 31 9.08 15.72 10.56
CA GLY A 31 8.02 15.78 9.56
C GLY A 31 8.49 15.60 8.12
N SER A 32 9.80 15.36 7.88
CA SER A 32 10.33 15.06 6.55
C SER A 32 9.92 13.65 6.11
N THR A 33 9.72 13.45 4.81
CA THR A 33 9.49 12.10 4.28
C THR A 33 10.80 11.34 4.24
N THR A 34 10.91 10.29 5.06
CA THR A 34 12.10 9.44 5.14
C THR A 34 12.02 8.27 4.17
N ALA A 35 10.81 7.78 3.85
CA ALA A 35 10.60 6.70 2.88
C ALA A 35 9.19 6.78 2.27
N VAL A 36 9.01 6.11 1.12
CA VAL A 36 7.70 5.90 0.49
C VAL A 36 7.47 4.41 0.31
N ILE A 37 6.45 3.89 0.98
CA ILE A 37 6.01 2.50 0.87
C ILE A 37 4.84 2.42 -0.10
N THR A 38 4.86 1.44 -0.99
CA THR A 38 3.72 1.11 -1.86
C THR A 38 3.24 -0.30 -1.56
N SER A 39 1.95 -0.47 -1.31
CA SER A 39 1.28 -1.77 -1.29
C SER A 39 0.32 -1.84 -2.48
N SER A 40 0.15 -3.02 -3.06
CA SER A 40 -0.74 -3.21 -4.20
C SER A 40 -1.76 -4.31 -3.95
N LYS A 41 -2.91 -4.22 -4.60
CA LYS A 41 -3.93 -5.25 -4.62
C LYS A 41 -4.37 -5.44 -6.06
N ARG A 42 -4.29 -6.67 -6.57
CA ARG A 42 -4.67 -7.05 -7.94
C ARG A 42 -5.90 -7.94 -7.93
N SER A 43 -6.86 -7.62 -8.78
CA SER A 43 -8.06 -8.43 -9.01
C SER A 43 -8.04 -9.00 -10.43
N TYR A 44 -8.18 -10.32 -10.52
CA TYR A 44 -8.22 -11.08 -11.78
C TYR A 44 -9.66 -11.58 -12.00
N PRO A 45 -10.54 -10.81 -12.66
CA PRO A 45 -11.97 -11.12 -12.73
C PRO A 45 -12.26 -12.45 -13.43
N VAL A 46 -11.54 -12.77 -14.50
CA VAL A 46 -11.69 -14.04 -15.24
C VAL A 46 -11.33 -15.25 -14.38
N ARG A 47 -10.37 -15.11 -13.47
CA ARG A 47 -9.92 -16.18 -12.58
C ARG A 47 -10.60 -16.15 -11.21
N GLN A 48 -11.47 -15.17 -10.97
CA GLN A 48 -12.12 -14.93 -9.68
C GLN A 48 -11.12 -14.96 -8.51
N MET A 49 -9.96 -14.33 -8.71
CA MET A 49 -8.84 -14.37 -7.77
C MET A 49 -8.37 -12.95 -7.46
N THR A 50 -8.08 -12.69 -6.19
CA THR A 50 -7.47 -11.43 -5.72
C THR A 50 -6.12 -11.73 -5.08
N THR A 51 -5.12 -10.89 -5.35
CA THR A 51 -3.76 -11.02 -4.80
C THR A 51 -3.35 -9.70 -4.19
N THR A 52 -2.77 -9.72 -2.99
CA THR A 52 -2.26 -8.53 -2.31
C THR A 52 -0.74 -8.61 -2.21
N GLU A 53 -0.07 -7.52 -2.55
CA GLU A 53 1.36 -7.32 -2.38
C GLU A 53 1.59 -6.32 -1.24
N SER A 54 2.25 -6.77 -0.19
CA SER A 54 2.60 -5.91 0.93
C SER A 54 3.77 -5.01 0.57
N GLY A 55 3.64 -3.73 0.89
CA GLY A 55 4.78 -2.83 0.96
C GLY A 55 5.62 -3.17 2.19
N ILE A 56 6.93 -3.21 2.03
CA ILE A 56 7.88 -3.54 3.09
C ILE A 56 8.91 -2.42 3.17
N GLU A 57 9.16 -1.93 4.38
CA GLU A 57 10.21 -0.95 4.64
C GLU A 57 11.05 -1.37 5.84
N THR A 58 12.36 -1.28 5.70
CA THR A 58 13.32 -1.57 6.77
C THR A 58 13.62 -0.30 7.55
N ILE A 59 13.31 -0.30 8.85
CA ILE A 59 13.54 0.83 9.75
C ILE A 59 14.54 0.41 10.84
N GLY A 60 15.82 0.75 10.64
CA GLY A 60 16.90 0.35 11.56
C GLY A 60 17.03 -1.16 11.66
N PHE A 61 16.68 -1.72 12.84
CA PHE A 61 16.68 -3.17 13.10
C PHE A 61 15.29 -3.80 13.05
N SER A 62 14.29 -3.09 12.52
CA SER A 62 12.89 -3.52 12.47
C SER A 62 12.34 -3.46 11.05
N GLN A 63 11.30 -4.25 10.77
CA GLN A 63 10.59 -4.26 9.50
C GLN A 63 9.17 -3.73 9.68
N LEU A 64 8.75 -2.82 8.79
CA LEU A 64 7.37 -2.38 8.65
C LEU A 64 6.74 -3.11 7.48
N TYR A 65 5.65 -3.83 7.74
CA TYR A 65 4.85 -4.51 6.72
C TYR A 65 3.51 -3.79 6.59
N LEU A 66 3.12 -3.49 5.37
CA LEU A 66 1.89 -2.77 5.07
C LEU A 66 1.15 -3.45 3.92
N SER A 67 -0.09 -3.86 4.16
CA SER A 67 -0.93 -4.51 3.15
C SER A 67 -2.22 -3.73 2.96
N LEU A 68 -2.67 -3.59 1.72
CA LEU A 68 -4.01 -3.10 1.42
C LEU A 68 -5.06 -4.11 1.86
N GLY A 69 -6.01 -3.65 2.68
CA GLY A 69 -7.21 -4.39 3.04
C GLY A 69 -8.30 -4.31 1.96
N ASP A 70 -9.48 -4.80 2.30
CA ASP A 70 -10.68 -4.46 1.55
C ASP A 70 -11.09 -3.02 1.85
N GLU A 71 -11.58 -2.32 0.83
CA GLU A 71 -12.18 -1.01 1.02
C GLU A 71 -13.42 -1.21 1.89
N ALA A 72 -13.38 -0.70 3.12
CA ALA A 72 -14.57 -0.69 3.95
C ALA A 72 -15.56 0.27 3.28
N THR A 73 -16.75 -0.21 2.96
CA THR A 73 -17.87 0.69 2.70
C THR A 73 -18.10 1.44 4.01
N ASP A 74 -17.68 2.71 4.06
CA ASP A 74 -18.05 3.61 5.14
C ASP A 74 -19.59 3.56 5.27
N GLY A 75 -20.07 3.25 6.47
CA GLY A 75 -21.49 3.17 6.79
C GLY A 75 -22.18 4.52 6.79
#